data_AF-A0A397UUG3-F1
#
_entry.id   AF-A0A397UUG3-F1
#
_cell.length_a   1.000
_cell.length_b   1.000
_cell.length_c   1.000
_cell.angle_alpha   90.00
_cell.angle_beta   90.00
_cell.angle_gamma   90.00
#
_symmetry.space_group_name_H-M   'P 1'
#
loop_
_entity.id
_entity.type
_entity.pdbx_description
1 polymer ?
#
loop_
_entity_poly.entity_id
_entity_poly.type
_entity_poly.pdbx_seq_one_letter_code
_entity_poly.pdbx_strand_id
1 'polypeptide(L)'
;MASKILTGDMIELMDNILNNLDNEISSLHSCALVSRYWCKLSIPLLWQNPFSIDQSSSFIFQYFSSLEETEKIILKEYGININFPNTLFNYAKFLKVLDLPRLEGKVNNWIDLQQISMNQSLKCHIINLLFKLFVESGAILHKLDLYLFYYEIKPEIFHSLERNKQFSHNSMI
;
A
#
# COMPACT_ATOMS: atom_id res chain seq x y z
N MET A 1 33.30 -6.91 22.19
CA MET A 1 32.11 -7.25 22.99
C MET A 1 31.18 -6.06 23.24
N ALA A 2 31.66 -4.81 23.19
CA ALA A 2 30.84 -3.59 23.34
C ALA A 2 29.92 -3.23 22.15
N SER A 3 30.16 -3.76 20.93
CA SER A 3 29.35 -3.36 19.75
C SER A 3 27.98 -4.03 19.65
N LYS A 4 27.73 -5.12 20.40
CA LYS A 4 26.45 -5.84 20.42
C LYS A 4 25.45 -5.32 21.45
N ILE A 5 25.94 -4.66 22.52
CA ILE A 5 25.08 -4.10 23.58
C ILE A 5 24.52 -2.74 23.12
N LEU A 6 25.36 -1.90 22.49
CA LEU A 6 24.94 -0.62 21.91
C LEU A 6 23.87 -0.75 20.82
N THR A 7 23.79 -1.91 20.16
CA THR A 7 22.81 -2.11 19.09
C THR A 7 21.42 -2.39 19.64
N GLY A 8 21.24 -3.08 20.77
CA GLY A 8 19.91 -3.35 21.33
C GLY A 8 19.21 -2.08 21.80
N ASP A 9 19.86 -1.33 22.69
CA ASP A 9 19.30 -0.12 23.30
C ASP A 9 19.01 0.96 22.24
N MET A 10 19.86 1.10 21.22
CA MET A 10 19.61 2.05 20.12
C MET A 10 18.41 1.65 19.26
N ILE A 11 18.16 0.34 19.07
CA ILE A 11 17.01 -0.13 18.30
C ILE A 11 15.72 0.21 19.04
N GLU A 12 15.65 -0.06 20.34
CA GLU A 12 14.48 0.26 21.17
C GLU A 12 14.22 1.77 21.23
N LEU A 13 15.27 2.58 21.38
CA LEU A 13 15.14 4.04 21.35
C LEU A 13 14.63 4.55 20.00
N MET A 14 15.13 4.00 18.89
CA MET A 14 14.67 4.37 17.56
C MET A 14 13.22 3.97 17.30
N ASP A 15 12.84 2.76 17.71
CA ASP A 15 11.46 2.30 17.61
C ASP A 15 10.53 3.19 18.43
N ASN A 16 10.92 3.55 19.66
CA ASN A 16 10.19 4.51 20.47
C ASN A 16 10.06 5.88 19.79
N ILE A 17 11.13 6.42 19.21
CA ILE A 17 11.05 7.69 18.48
C ILE A 17 10.05 7.58 17.32
N LEU A 18 10.14 6.54 16.52
CA LEU A 18 9.29 6.36 15.35
C LEU A 18 7.82 6.10 15.71
N ASN A 19 7.55 5.36 16.78
CA ASN A 19 6.20 5.14 17.29
C ASN A 19 5.54 6.45 17.78
N ASN A 20 6.32 7.41 18.28
CA ASN A 20 5.80 8.75 18.61
C ASN A 20 5.53 9.62 17.37
N LEU A 21 5.96 9.18 16.19
CA LEU A 21 5.80 9.89 14.91
C LEU A 21 4.82 9.16 13.97
N ASP A 22 4.06 8.16 14.44
CA ASP A 22 3.28 7.25 13.58
C ASP A 22 2.28 7.98 12.65
N ASN A 23 1.76 9.12 13.09
CA ASN A 23 0.82 9.96 12.36
C ASN A 23 1.49 11.18 11.68
N GLU A 24 2.79 11.38 11.89
CA GLU A 24 3.56 12.48 11.31
C GLU A 24 4.31 12.03 10.04
N ILE A 25 3.57 11.93 8.95
CA ILE A 25 4.05 11.39 7.67
C ILE A 25 5.29 12.14 7.15
N SER A 26 5.31 13.46 7.27
CA SER A 26 6.46 14.29 6.86
C SER A 26 7.71 13.97 7.69
N SER A 27 7.55 13.78 9.00
CA SER A 27 8.62 13.41 9.93
C SER A 27 9.15 12.01 9.60
N LEU A 28 8.26 11.04 9.42
CA LEU A 28 8.63 9.67 9.02
C LEU A 28 9.35 9.63 7.66
N HIS A 29 8.94 10.45 6.70
CA HIS A 29 9.62 10.57 5.41
C HIS A 29 11.04 11.11 5.58
N SER A 30 11.22 12.16 6.39
CA SER A 30 12.56 12.67 6.76
C SER A 30 13.41 11.60 7.43
N CYS A 31 12.86 10.84 8.38
CA CYS A 31 13.53 9.71 9.03
C CYS A 31 13.99 8.67 7.99
N ALA A 32 13.13 8.32 7.02
CA ALA A 32 13.47 7.33 6.00
C ALA A 32 14.70 7.70 5.15
N LEU A 33 15.05 8.99 5.08
CA LEU A 33 16.18 9.50 4.32
C LEU A 33 17.49 9.58 5.12
N VAL A 34 17.44 9.43 6.45
CA VAL A 34 18.63 9.58 7.33
C VAL A 34 19.65 8.47 7.09
N SER A 35 19.22 7.21 7.09
CA SER A 35 20.10 6.05 6.89
C SER A 35 19.33 4.83 6.41
N ARG A 36 20.05 3.81 5.92
CA ARG A 36 19.44 2.51 5.54
C ARG A 36 18.69 1.85 6.70
N TYR A 37 19.08 2.10 7.93
CA TYR A 37 18.43 1.53 9.10
C TYR A 37 17.12 2.27 9.43
N TRP A 38 17.16 3.60 9.50
CA TRP A 38 15.96 4.43 9.67
C TRP A 38 14.95 4.21 8.54
N CYS A 39 15.41 4.07 7.30
CA CYS A 39 14.58 3.71 6.14
C CYS A 39 13.78 2.43 6.37
N LYS A 40 14.45 1.35 6.82
CA LYS A 40 13.81 0.05 7.05
C LYS A 40 12.74 0.08 8.14
N LEU A 41 12.85 0.96 9.13
CA LEU A 41 11.84 1.10 10.18
C LEU A 41 10.73 2.09 9.81
N SER A 42 11.06 3.19 9.14
CA SER A 42 10.10 4.25 8.80
C SER A 42 9.18 3.87 7.64
N ILE A 43 9.68 3.12 6.65
CA ILE A 43 8.88 2.72 5.48
C ILE A 43 7.67 1.86 5.87
N PRO A 44 7.79 0.81 6.71
CA PRO A 44 6.62 0.08 7.19
C PRO A 44 5.56 0.97 7.84
N LEU A 45 5.96 1.98 8.62
CA LEU A 45 5.04 2.93 9.26
C LEU A 45 4.32 3.83 8.24
N LEU A 46 5.08 4.38 7.29
CA LEU A 46 4.54 5.23 6.22
C LEU A 46 3.48 4.51 5.36
N TRP A 47 3.62 3.20 5.18
CA TRP A 47 2.78 2.42 4.28
C TRP A 47 1.64 1.67 5.01
N GLN A 48 1.42 1.94 6.29
CA GLN A 48 0.29 1.37 7.05
C GLN A 48 -1.07 1.86 6.54
N ASN A 49 -1.17 3.14 6.20
CA ASN A 49 -2.39 3.75 5.67
C ASN A 49 -2.05 4.73 4.53
N PRO A 50 -1.72 4.23 3.32
CA PRO A 50 -1.37 5.06 2.18
C PRO A 50 -2.55 5.94 1.70
N PHE A 51 -3.78 5.63 2.11
CA PHE A 51 -5.00 6.30 1.68
C PHE A 51 -5.32 7.56 2.48
N SER A 52 -4.87 7.66 3.73
CA SER A 52 -5.05 8.84 4.57
C SER A 52 -4.04 9.95 4.29
N ILE A 53 -3.03 9.66 3.49
CA ILE A 53 -1.97 10.61 3.21
C ILE A 53 -2.49 11.66 2.22
N ASP A 54 -2.35 12.94 2.56
CA ASP A 54 -2.50 14.08 1.62
C ASP A 54 -1.37 14.12 0.56
N GLN A 55 -0.73 12.98 0.30
CA GLN A 55 0.24 12.82 -0.76
C GLN A 55 -0.46 12.61 -2.10
N SER A 56 0.29 12.99 -3.13
CA SER A 56 0.02 12.65 -4.52
C SER A 56 -0.37 11.18 -4.65
N SER A 57 -1.39 10.89 -5.46
CA SER A 57 -1.80 9.52 -5.80
C SER A 57 -0.74 8.73 -6.59
N SER A 58 0.45 9.29 -6.81
CA SER A 58 1.59 8.64 -7.45
C SER A 58 1.99 7.33 -6.75
N PHE A 59 1.71 7.18 -5.45
CA PHE A 59 2.02 5.96 -4.67
C PHE A 59 1.41 4.68 -5.28
N ILE A 60 0.33 4.79 -6.05
CA ILE A 60 -0.29 3.65 -6.77
C ILE A 60 0.73 2.95 -7.66
N PHE A 61 1.68 3.69 -8.23
CA PHE A 61 2.70 3.17 -9.11
C PHE A 61 3.66 2.19 -8.41
N GLN A 62 3.91 2.38 -7.12
CA GLN A 62 4.76 1.55 -6.28
C GLN A 62 4.11 0.19 -6.02
N TYR A 63 2.78 0.08 -6.09
CA TYR A 63 2.09 -1.19 -6.01
C TYR A 63 2.16 -1.95 -7.34
N PHE A 64 2.13 -1.24 -8.46
CA PHE A 64 2.22 -1.87 -9.78
C PHE A 64 3.54 -2.58 -10.04
N SER A 65 4.63 -2.23 -9.33
CA SER A 65 5.88 -2.99 -9.41
C SER A 65 5.70 -4.47 -9.02
N SER A 66 4.79 -4.72 -8.07
CA SER A 66 4.55 -6.03 -7.46
C SER A 66 3.53 -6.88 -8.23
N LEU A 67 2.94 -6.34 -9.29
CA LEU A 67 2.02 -7.07 -10.16
C LEU A 67 2.75 -8.11 -11.02
N GLU A 68 2.01 -9.14 -11.41
CA GLU A 68 2.48 -10.14 -12.35
C GLU A 68 2.68 -9.53 -13.75
N GLU A 69 3.54 -10.14 -14.57
CA GLU A 69 3.83 -9.63 -15.92
C GLU A 69 2.58 -9.60 -16.81
N THR A 70 1.69 -10.57 -16.64
CA THR A 70 0.39 -10.64 -17.32
C THR A 70 -0.50 -9.44 -16.97
N GLU A 71 -0.59 -9.09 -15.70
CA GLU A 71 -1.36 -7.94 -15.20
C GLU A 71 -0.77 -6.62 -15.72
N LYS A 72 0.58 -6.51 -15.77
CA LYS A 72 1.29 -5.37 -16.36
C LYS A 72 1.03 -5.20 -17.86
N ILE A 73 0.94 -6.31 -18.60
CA ILE A 73 0.57 -6.28 -20.04
C ILE A 73 -0.84 -5.72 -20.22
N ILE A 74 -1.80 -6.19 -19.41
CA ILE A 74 -3.19 -5.70 -19.48
C ILE A 74 -3.25 -4.18 -19.21
N LEU A 75 -2.51 -3.69 -18.21
CA LEU A 75 -2.44 -2.24 -17.95
C LEU A 75 -1.91 -1.46 -19.17
N LYS A 76 -0.91 -1.98 -19.88
CA LYS A 76 -0.41 -1.37 -21.12
C LYS A 76 -1.45 -1.34 -22.24
N GLU A 77 -2.29 -2.37 -22.38
CA GLU A 77 -3.40 -2.39 -23.35
C GLU A 77 -4.42 -1.29 -23.07
N TYR A 78 -4.61 -0.93 -21.80
CA TYR A 78 -5.42 0.23 -21.39
C TYR A 78 -4.72 1.58 -21.55
N GLY A 79 -3.53 1.63 -22.17
CA GLY A 79 -2.77 2.85 -22.40
C GLY A 79 -1.86 3.27 -21.25
N ILE A 80 -1.71 2.44 -20.21
CA ILE A 80 -0.77 2.68 -19.10
C ILE A 80 0.62 2.20 -19.52
N ASN A 81 1.32 3.02 -20.28
CA ASN A 81 2.69 2.73 -20.70
C ASN A 81 3.72 3.33 -19.73
N ILE A 82 3.78 2.78 -18.51
CA ILE A 82 4.68 3.27 -17.47
C ILE A 82 5.79 2.25 -17.19
N ASN A 83 7.03 2.73 -17.04
CA ASN A 83 8.18 1.91 -16.69
C ASN A 83 8.14 1.48 -15.22
N PHE A 84 7.45 0.38 -14.92
CA PHE A 84 7.28 -0.13 -13.56
C PHE A 84 8.59 -0.12 -12.76
N PRO A 85 8.61 0.49 -11.56
CA PRO A 85 9.84 0.72 -10.84
C PRO A 85 10.31 -0.57 -10.18
N ASN A 86 11.62 -0.77 -10.08
CA ASN A 86 12.16 -1.80 -9.20
C ASN A 86 12.04 -1.32 -7.75
N THR A 87 11.15 -1.92 -6.97
CA THR A 87 10.92 -1.52 -5.58
C THR A 87 11.84 -2.26 -4.62
N LEU A 88 12.38 -1.53 -3.64
CA LEU A 88 13.23 -2.09 -2.59
C LEU A 88 12.44 -2.89 -1.54
N PHE A 89 11.14 -2.60 -1.45
CA PHE A 89 10.22 -3.21 -0.49
C PHE A 89 8.99 -3.75 -1.20
N ASN A 90 8.36 -4.76 -0.59
CA ASN A 90 7.00 -5.15 -0.92
C ASN A 90 6.05 -4.29 -0.07
N TYR A 91 5.69 -3.12 -0.60
CA TYR A 91 4.88 -2.14 0.12
C TYR A 91 3.50 -2.68 0.52
N ALA A 92 2.91 -3.56 -0.28
CA ALA A 92 1.59 -4.13 -0.01
C ALA A 92 1.55 -4.87 1.33
N LYS A 93 2.67 -5.51 1.73
CA LYS A 93 2.79 -6.21 3.02
C LYS A 93 2.69 -5.32 4.25
N PHE A 94 2.96 -4.03 4.11
CA PHE A 94 2.94 -3.09 5.23
C PHE A 94 1.56 -2.50 5.49
N LEU A 95 0.59 -2.77 4.60
CA LEU A 95 -0.75 -2.25 4.71
C LEU A 95 -1.42 -2.69 6.03
N LYS A 96 -1.99 -1.73 6.76
CA LYS A 96 -2.78 -1.95 7.98
C LYS A 96 -4.22 -1.48 7.83
N VAL A 97 -4.47 -0.52 6.96
CA VAL A 97 -5.80 0.02 6.70
C VAL A 97 -6.11 -0.19 5.23
N LEU A 98 -7.14 -0.97 4.93
CA LEU A 98 -7.72 -1.05 3.59
C LEU A 98 -9.06 -0.33 3.58
N ASP A 99 -9.12 0.80 2.87
CA ASP A 99 -10.30 1.65 2.74
C ASP A 99 -10.60 1.80 1.24
N LEU A 100 -11.51 0.96 0.73
CA LEU A 100 -11.87 0.94 -0.69
C LEU A 100 -12.49 2.26 -1.19
N PRO A 101 -13.36 2.96 -0.44
CA PRO A 101 -13.82 4.29 -0.83
C PRO A 101 -12.67 5.28 -1.09
N ARG A 102 -11.67 5.32 -0.19
CA ARG A 102 -10.51 6.20 -0.37
C ARG A 102 -9.61 5.72 -1.49
N LEU A 103 -9.41 4.41 -1.64
CA LEU A 103 -8.65 3.83 -2.76
C LEU A 103 -9.26 4.25 -4.10
N GLU A 104 -10.59 4.17 -4.23
CA GLU A 104 -11.32 4.61 -5.43
C GLU A 104 -10.99 6.08 -5.76
N GLY A 105 -11.09 6.97 -4.77
CA GLY A 105 -10.71 8.38 -4.92
C GLY A 105 -9.26 8.58 -5.34
N LYS A 106 -8.32 7.82 -4.75
CA LYS A 106 -6.90 7.89 -5.10
C LYS A 106 -6.63 7.39 -6.52
N VAL A 107 -7.30 6.32 -6.96
CA VAL A 107 -7.21 5.79 -8.33
C VAL A 107 -7.74 6.80 -9.34
N ASN A 108 -8.88 7.45 -9.06
CA ASN A 108 -9.41 8.53 -9.90
C ASN A 108 -8.37 9.64 -10.11
N ASN A 109 -7.85 10.19 -9.00
CA ASN A 109 -6.82 11.23 -9.05
C ASN A 109 -5.55 10.77 -9.79
N TRP A 110 -5.17 9.50 -9.67
CA TRP A 110 -3.98 8.98 -10.36
C TRP A 110 -4.20 8.89 -11.88
N ILE A 111 -5.35 8.42 -12.34
CA ILE A 111 -5.70 8.37 -13.76
C ILE A 111 -5.68 9.78 -14.37
N ASP A 112 -6.25 10.75 -13.65
CA ASP A 112 -6.26 12.15 -14.06
C ASP A 112 -4.84 12.71 -14.19
N LEU A 113 -3.95 12.39 -13.25
CA LEU A 113 -2.53 12.76 -13.31
C LEU A 113 -1.78 12.12 -14.49
N GLN A 114 -2.17 10.91 -14.91
CA GLN A 114 -1.60 10.25 -16.09
C GLN A 114 -2.18 10.79 -17.40
N GLN A 115 -3.16 11.69 -17.36
CA GLN A 115 -3.87 12.21 -18.55
C GLN A 115 -4.47 11.10 -19.42
N ILE A 116 -4.81 9.97 -18.81
CA ILE A 116 -5.44 8.84 -19.49
C ILE A 116 -6.93 9.14 -19.63
N SER A 117 -7.52 8.85 -20.78
CA SER A 117 -8.96 9.02 -20.97
C SER A 117 -9.71 8.14 -19.97
N MET A 118 -10.57 8.79 -19.19
CA MET A 118 -11.26 8.15 -18.08
C MET A 118 -12.20 7.05 -18.59
N ASN A 119 -11.84 5.79 -18.36
CA ASN A 119 -12.65 4.62 -18.70
C ASN A 119 -13.07 3.89 -17.43
N GLN A 120 -14.38 3.73 -17.21
CA GLN A 120 -14.91 3.02 -16.05
C GLN A 120 -14.35 1.59 -15.94
N SER A 121 -14.19 0.89 -17.07
CA SER A 121 -13.60 -0.45 -17.12
C SER A 121 -12.17 -0.47 -16.60
N LEU A 122 -11.36 0.53 -16.97
CA LEU A 122 -9.98 0.67 -16.50
C LEU A 122 -9.93 0.89 -14.99
N LYS A 123 -10.81 1.75 -14.46
CA LYS A 123 -10.93 1.98 -13.01
C LYS A 123 -11.30 0.72 -12.26
N CYS A 124 -12.36 0.03 -12.69
CA CYS A 124 -12.77 -1.26 -12.12
C CYS A 124 -11.58 -2.23 -12.10
N HIS A 125 -10.82 -2.27 -13.19
CA HIS A 125 -9.69 -3.18 -13.33
C HIS A 125 -8.56 -2.85 -12.36
N ILE A 126 -8.13 -1.57 -12.27
CA ILE A 126 -7.08 -1.14 -11.35
C ILE A 126 -7.48 -1.39 -9.89
N ILE A 127 -8.71 -1.04 -9.51
CA ILE A 127 -9.20 -1.26 -8.13
C ILE A 127 -9.17 -2.75 -7.79
N ASN A 128 -9.65 -3.62 -8.69
CA ASN A 128 -9.62 -5.05 -8.48
C ASN A 128 -8.19 -5.62 -8.41
N LEU A 129 -7.27 -5.15 -9.25
CA LEU A 129 -5.86 -5.55 -9.21
C LEU A 129 -5.20 -5.16 -7.88
N LEU A 130 -5.38 -3.91 -7.46
CA LEU A 130 -4.82 -3.42 -6.19
C LEU A 130 -5.44 -4.16 -5.01
N PHE A 131 -6.75 -4.38 -5.02
CA PHE A 131 -7.42 -5.13 -3.96
C PHE A 131 -6.90 -6.57 -3.86
N LYS A 132 -6.82 -7.27 -5.00
CA LYS A 132 -6.21 -8.60 -5.08
C LYS A 132 -4.79 -8.60 -4.53
N LEU A 133 -3.95 -7.66 -4.95
CA LEU A 133 -2.57 -7.50 -4.46
C LEU A 133 -2.53 -7.33 -2.94
N PHE A 134 -3.38 -6.50 -2.36
CA PHE A 134 -3.42 -6.29 -0.91
C PHE A 134 -3.85 -7.54 -0.16
N VAL A 135 -4.87 -8.23 -0.65
CA VAL A 135 -5.35 -9.49 -0.08
C VAL A 135 -4.26 -10.56 -0.13
N GLU A 136 -3.57 -10.70 -1.27
CA GLU A 136 -2.56 -11.73 -1.48
C GLU A 136 -1.19 -11.38 -0.89
N SER A 137 -0.98 -10.13 -0.49
CA SER A 137 0.29 -9.68 0.09
C SER A 137 0.67 -10.39 1.40
N GLY A 138 -0.32 -10.91 2.14
CA GLY A 138 -0.12 -11.41 3.50
C GLY A 138 -0.02 -10.30 4.56
N ALA A 139 -0.51 -9.10 4.24
CA ALA A 139 -0.65 -8.01 5.20
C ALA A 139 -1.67 -8.34 6.30
N ILE A 140 -1.38 -7.87 7.53
CA ILE A 140 -2.30 -8.00 8.66
C ILE A 140 -3.02 -6.67 8.84
N LEU A 141 -4.27 -6.60 8.40
CA LEU A 141 -5.08 -5.39 8.52
C LEU A 141 -5.62 -5.19 9.94
N HIS A 142 -5.62 -3.93 10.38
CA HIS A 142 -6.30 -3.47 11.58
C HIS A 142 -7.67 -2.85 11.25
N LYS A 143 -7.85 -2.34 10.02
CA LYS A 143 -9.11 -1.79 9.52
C LYS A 143 -9.37 -2.26 8.09
N LEU A 144 -10.60 -2.68 7.84
CA LEU A 144 -11.10 -3.09 6.53
C LEU A 144 -12.44 -2.41 6.27
N ASP A 145 -12.50 -1.59 5.22
CA ASP A 145 -13.71 -0.94 4.73
C ASP A 145 -13.88 -1.28 3.24
N LEU A 146 -14.90 -2.09 2.95
CA LEU A 146 -15.18 -2.64 1.62
C LEU A 146 -16.30 -1.91 0.89
N TYR A 147 -16.79 -0.79 1.44
CA TYR A 147 -17.88 -0.07 0.83
C TYR A 147 -17.46 0.52 -0.52
N LEU A 148 -18.21 0.25 -1.60
CA LEU A 148 -17.95 0.80 -2.92
C LEU A 148 -19.24 1.41 -3.47
N PHE A 149 -19.13 2.59 -4.07
CA PHE A 149 -20.30 3.30 -4.59
C PHE A 149 -20.64 2.91 -6.04
N TYR A 150 -19.64 2.55 -6.85
CA TYR A 150 -19.80 2.45 -8.31
C TYR A 150 -19.13 1.22 -8.95
N TYR A 151 -18.58 0.30 -8.16
CA TYR A 151 -17.68 -0.75 -8.63
C TYR A 151 -18.06 -2.11 -8.07
N GLU A 152 -18.03 -3.13 -8.93
CA GLU A 152 -18.16 -4.52 -8.54
C GLU A 152 -16.76 -5.13 -8.32
N ILE A 153 -16.56 -5.69 -7.14
CA ILE A 153 -15.36 -6.46 -6.81
C ILE A 153 -15.51 -7.84 -7.41
N LYS A 154 -14.47 -8.33 -8.09
CA LYS A 154 -14.47 -9.67 -8.64
C LYS A 154 -14.63 -10.72 -7.53
N PRO A 155 -15.60 -11.65 -7.63
CA PRO A 155 -15.94 -12.59 -6.57
C PRO A 155 -14.76 -13.46 -6.14
N GLU A 156 -13.88 -13.80 -7.08
CA GLU A 156 -12.65 -14.56 -6.86
C GLU A 156 -11.69 -13.94 -5.83
N ILE A 157 -11.71 -12.62 -5.62
CA ILE A 157 -10.86 -11.95 -4.62
C ILE A 157 -11.36 -12.25 -3.19
N PHE A 158 -12.66 -12.42 -3.00
CA PHE A 158 -13.21 -12.76 -1.68
C PHE A 158 -12.78 -14.15 -1.21
N HIS A 159 -12.56 -15.09 -2.13
CA HIS A 159 -11.98 -16.40 -1.77
C HIS A 159 -10.55 -16.28 -1.26
N SER A 160 -9.74 -15.38 -1.85
CA SER A 160 -8.39 -15.06 -1.35
C SER A 160 -8.44 -14.36 0.02
N LEU A 161 -9.47 -13.54 0.26
CA LEU A 161 -9.71 -12.86 1.53
C LEU A 161 -10.03 -13.87 2.64
N GLU A 162 -10.96 -14.80 2.39
CA GLU A 162 -11.36 -15.85 3.36
C GLU A 162 -10.19 -16.78 3.72
N ARG A 163 -9.29 -17.06 2.77
CA ARG A 163 -8.09 -17.88 3.01
C ARG A 163 -7.07 -17.18 3.89
N ASN A 164 -6.97 -15.85 3.83
CA ASN A 164 -6.15 -15.10 4.77
C ASN A 164 -6.90 -14.93 6.10
N LYS A 165 -6.80 -15.95 6.96
CA LYS A 165 -7.37 -15.97 8.33
C LYS A 165 -6.93 -14.80 9.23
N GLN A 166 -5.98 -13.98 8.80
CA GLN A 166 -5.50 -12.79 9.50
C GLN A 166 -6.35 -11.53 9.25
N PHE A 167 -7.22 -11.51 8.22
CA PHE A 167 -8.11 -10.37 7.94
C PHE A 167 -9.35 -10.33 8.83
N SER A 168 -9.78 -11.47 9.39
CA SER A 168 -11.13 -11.64 9.95
C SER A 168 -11.25 -11.41 11.46
N HIS A 169 -10.21 -10.98 12.17
CA HIS A 169 -10.28 -10.84 13.63
C HIS A 169 -10.70 -9.45 14.15
N ASN A 170 -10.67 -8.38 13.33
CA ASN A 170 -10.84 -7.01 13.83
C ASN A 170 -11.81 -6.09 13.06
N SER A 171 -12.69 -6.58 12.18
CA SER A 171 -13.58 -5.70 11.39
C SER A 171 -15.04 -6.17 11.24
N MET A 172 -15.56 -6.94 12.19
CA MET A 172 -17.00 -7.22 12.30
C MET A 172 -17.53 -6.86 13.69
N ILE A 173 -17.49 -5.56 14.02
CA ILE A 173 -18.40 -4.91 15.00
C ILE A 173 -18.76 -3.55 14.43
#